data_AF-A0A8S2ED28-F1
#
_entry.id   AF-A0A8S2ED28-F1
#
_cell.length_a   1.000
_cell.length_b   1.000
_cell.length_c   1.000
_cell.angle_alpha   90.00
_cell.angle_beta   90.00
_cell.angle_gamma   90.00
#
_symmetry.space_group_name_H-M   'P 1'
#
loop_
_entity.id
_entity.type
_entity.pdbx_description
1 polymer ?
#
loop_
_entity_poly.entity_id
_entity_poly.type
_entity_poly.pdbx_seq_one_letter_code
_entity_poly.pdbx_strand_id
1 'polypeptide(L)'
;MSLSRLTHTATLLSSGKVLVTGGLESISRVVSSCELYDSTSNRWSTARNMSSPRASHTATLLPSGKVLVTGGYGKFNHCVSTCELYDPTSNKWFPASNMSLPRTAHTATLLSTGKVLVTGGYIPGFQGVSSCELYDPTSNKWTPAGNMSFSRKFHTATLLSSGKVLVTGGYEVEIWQMSSCELYDPTSNKWSGVGDMSLSRASHSATLLPSGKVLVTGGDMSSRAMTSDLYDPRSNKWSIAGNMSSARVSHTATLLSSGKVLVAGGYNWNSIGSGLSTCDVYDPTSTRWSRVGNMSLTRSSHTATLLSSGKVLVTGGNYNADSSDSIAELYNE
;
A
#
# COMPACT_ATOMS: atom_id res chain seq x y z
N MET A 1 16.05 -13.02 -0.59
CA MET A 1 15.89 -11.96 0.42
C MET A 1 16.60 -12.47 1.67
N SER A 2 17.19 -11.62 2.49
CA SER A 2 18.02 -12.02 3.63
C SER A 2 17.37 -11.80 4.99
N LEU A 3 16.29 -11.01 5.06
CA LEU A 3 15.60 -10.69 6.32
C LEU A 3 14.10 -10.93 6.20
N SER A 4 13.50 -11.61 7.17
CA SER A 4 12.04 -11.62 7.33
C SER A 4 11.60 -10.23 7.78
N ARG A 5 10.52 -9.73 7.19
CA ARG A 5 9.99 -8.41 7.54
C ARG A 5 8.51 -8.28 7.19
N LEU A 6 7.81 -7.43 7.92
CA LEU A 6 6.45 -6.98 7.62
C LEU A 6 6.41 -5.45 7.60
N THR A 7 5.34 -4.89 7.02
CA THR A 7 5.15 -3.43 6.87
C THR A 7 6.31 -2.68 6.21
N HIS A 8 7.12 -3.40 5.42
CA HIS A 8 8.07 -2.84 4.47
C HIS A 8 7.35 -2.41 3.20
N THR A 9 8.08 -1.73 2.32
CA THR A 9 7.63 -1.43 0.97
C THR A 9 8.44 -2.21 -0.06
N ALA A 10 7.81 -2.55 -1.18
CA ALA A 10 8.45 -3.10 -2.36
C ALA A 10 8.09 -2.23 -3.56
N THR A 11 9.09 -1.65 -4.22
CA THR A 11 8.91 -0.73 -5.34
C THR A 11 9.55 -1.33 -6.59
N LEU A 12 8.75 -1.63 -7.61
CA LEU A 12 9.28 -1.96 -8.94
C LEU A 12 9.96 -0.72 -9.52
N LEU A 13 11.25 -0.82 -9.82
CA LEU A 13 12.05 0.25 -10.39
C LEU A 13 11.96 0.23 -11.93
N SER A 14 12.30 1.34 -12.57
CA SER A 14 12.38 1.44 -14.04
C SER A 14 13.36 0.44 -14.68
N SER A 15 14.30 -0.09 -13.91
CA SER A 15 15.23 -1.15 -14.35
C SER A 15 14.61 -2.56 -14.34
N GLY A 16 13.37 -2.72 -13.88
CA GLY A 16 12.73 -4.03 -13.67
C GLY A 16 13.11 -4.74 -12.36
N LYS A 17 14.04 -4.16 -11.59
CA LYS A 17 14.38 -4.64 -10.24
C LYS A 17 13.33 -4.20 -9.23
N VAL A 18 13.16 -4.96 -8.15
CA VAL A 18 12.28 -4.58 -7.02
C VAL A 18 13.14 -4.14 -5.84
N LEU A 19 12.98 -2.89 -5.42
CA LEU A 19 13.58 -2.36 -4.20
C LEU A 19 12.69 -2.65 -3.01
N VAL A 20 13.20 -3.42 -2.05
CA VAL A 20 12.57 -3.63 -0.74
C VAL A 20 13.23 -2.72 0.29
N THR A 21 12.44 -1.93 1.03
CA THR A 21 12.98 -0.98 2.02
C THR A 21 12.30 -1.10 3.38
N GLY A 22 13.10 -1.05 4.45
CA GLY A 22 12.64 -0.94 5.84
C GLY A 22 11.74 -2.08 6.28
N GLY A 23 10.82 -1.81 7.20
CA GLY A 23 9.91 -2.78 7.80
C GLY A 23 10.28 -3.20 9.22
N LEU A 24 9.42 -4.02 9.80
CA LEU A 24 9.60 -4.68 11.10
C LEU A 24 10.12 -6.09 10.87
N GLU A 25 11.30 -6.37 11.39
CA GLU A 25 11.87 -7.72 11.37
C GLU A 25 11.40 -8.57 12.54
N SER A 26 11.15 -7.93 13.68
CA SER A 26 10.47 -8.51 14.84
C SER A 26 9.63 -7.42 15.49
N ILE A 27 8.79 -7.80 16.48
CA ILE A 27 7.86 -6.88 17.16
C ILE A 27 8.53 -5.58 17.64
N SER A 28 9.82 -5.62 17.99
CA SER A 28 10.58 -4.47 18.49
C SER A 28 11.70 -3.97 17.55
N ARG A 29 11.92 -4.61 16.40
CA ARG A 29 13.07 -4.31 15.53
C ARG A 29 12.64 -3.71 14.18
N VAL A 30 12.60 -2.38 14.14
CA VAL A 30 12.48 -1.60 12.90
C VAL A 30 13.85 -1.54 12.22
N VAL A 31 13.92 -1.87 10.94
CA VAL A 31 15.18 -1.91 10.18
C VAL A 31 15.29 -0.78 9.16
N SER A 32 16.52 -0.38 8.84
CA SER A 32 16.84 0.52 7.72
C SER A 32 17.36 -0.23 6.49
N SER A 33 17.50 -1.56 6.61
CA SER A 33 18.06 -2.40 5.56
C SER A 33 17.22 -2.37 4.30
N CYS A 34 17.90 -2.34 3.16
CA CYS A 34 17.28 -2.35 1.85
C CYS A 34 17.89 -3.46 0.99
N GLU A 35 17.05 -4.09 0.18
CA GLU A 35 17.44 -5.19 -0.69
C GLU A 35 16.88 -4.96 -2.09
N LEU A 36 17.60 -5.42 -3.12
CA LEU A 36 17.16 -5.41 -4.50
C LEU A 36 16.95 -6.84 -4.97
N TYR A 37 15.79 -7.10 -5.54
CA TYR A 37 15.53 -8.31 -6.31
C TYR A 37 15.66 -8.03 -7.80
N ASP A 38 16.47 -8.83 -8.48
CA ASP A 38 16.63 -8.82 -9.92
C ASP A 38 15.89 -10.03 -10.51
N SER A 39 14.80 -9.76 -11.23
CA SER A 39 13.93 -10.77 -11.82
C SER A 39 14.55 -11.48 -13.03
N THR A 40 15.54 -10.87 -13.69
CA THR A 40 16.22 -11.45 -14.85
C THR A 40 17.20 -12.52 -14.41
N SER A 41 17.95 -12.25 -13.35
CA SER A 41 18.90 -13.22 -12.76
C SER A 41 18.30 -14.08 -11.66
N ASN A 42 17.07 -13.78 -11.21
CA ASN A 42 16.42 -14.37 -10.04
C ASN A 42 17.30 -14.31 -8.78
N ARG A 43 17.95 -13.16 -8.55
CA ARG A 43 18.90 -12.97 -7.45
C ARG A 43 18.57 -11.77 -6.60
N TRP A 44 18.92 -11.89 -5.32
CA TRP A 44 18.87 -10.80 -4.37
C TRP A 44 20.26 -10.21 -4.18
N SER A 45 20.32 -8.89 -3.98
CA SER A 45 21.54 -8.16 -3.65
C SER A 45 21.24 -7.07 -2.62
N THR A 46 22.21 -6.75 -1.77
CA THR A 46 22.09 -5.67 -0.80
C THR A 46 22.05 -4.30 -1.51
N ALA A 47 21.10 -3.46 -1.14
CA ALA A 47 21.10 -2.04 -1.49
C ALA A 47 21.67 -1.22 -0.33
N ARG A 48 22.06 0.04 -0.56
CA ARG A 48 22.42 0.91 0.55
C ARG A 48 21.25 1.04 1.53
N ASN A 49 21.55 1.00 2.82
CA ASN A 49 20.54 1.18 3.86
C ASN A 49 20.08 2.64 3.92
N MET A 50 18.82 2.84 4.29
CA MET A 50 18.31 4.16 4.67
C MET A 50 19.10 4.71 5.87
N SER A 51 19.14 6.02 5.99
CA SER A 51 19.79 6.70 7.11
C SER A 51 19.03 6.47 8.41
N SER A 52 17.70 6.39 8.34
CA SER A 52 16.83 6.08 9.48
C SER A 52 16.05 4.79 9.25
N PRO A 53 15.92 3.90 10.25
CA PRO A 53 15.04 2.75 10.17
C PRO A 53 13.58 3.20 10.12
N ARG A 54 12.76 2.52 9.30
CA ARG A 54 11.36 2.89 9.07
C ARG A 54 10.51 1.66 8.83
N ALA A 55 9.30 1.62 9.38
CA ALA A 55 8.26 0.66 9.05
C ALA A 55 6.92 1.37 8.85
N SER A 56 5.99 0.80 8.09
CA SER A 56 4.72 1.43 7.71
C SER A 56 4.89 2.81 7.05
N HIS A 57 6.05 3.04 6.42
CA HIS A 57 6.32 4.17 5.54
C HIS A 57 5.74 3.91 4.14
N THR A 58 5.68 4.95 3.33
CA THR A 58 5.39 4.81 1.90
C THR A 58 6.65 4.95 1.06
N ALA A 59 6.68 4.30 -0.10
CA ALA A 59 7.74 4.41 -1.09
C ALA A 59 7.12 4.67 -2.47
N THR A 60 7.49 5.78 -3.10
CA THR A 60 6.93 6.23 -4.38
C THR A 60 8.04 6.34 -5.42
N LEU A 61 7.97 5.56 -6.50
CA LEU A 61 8.86 5.75 -7.65
C LEU A 61 8.49 7.07 -8.35
N LEU A 62 9.44 7.98 -8.46
CA LEU A 62 9.28 9.28 -9.09
C LEU A 62 9.58 9.20 -10.60
N PRO A 63 9.10 10.16 -11.41
CA PRO A 63 9.44 10.25 -12.84
C PRO A 63 10.95 10.32 -13.14
N SER A 64 11.74 10.80 -12.19
CA SER A 64 13.21 10.84 -12.27
C SER A 64 13.87 9.46 -12.12
N GLY A 65 13.12 8.40 -11.80
CA GLY A 65 13.62 7.08 -11.47
C GLY A 65 14.07 6.91 -10.02
N LYS A 66 14.10 7.99 -9.23
CA LYS A 66 14.38 7.93 -7.78
C LYS A 66 13.16 7.45 -7.00
N VAL A 67 13.37 6.84 -5.84
CA VAL A 67 12.29 6.41 -4.94
C VAL A 67 12.23 7.34 -3.74
N LEU A 68 11.10 8.03 -3.56
CA LEU A 68 10.82 8.82 -2.38
C LEU A 68 10.26 7.93 -1.28
N VAL A 69 10.94 7.85 -0.14
CA VAL A 69 10.46 7.21 1.08
C VAL A 69 10.00 8.27 2.08
N THR A 70 8.77 8.16 2.59
CA THR A 70 8.19 9.15 3.50
C THR A 70 7.57 8.55 4.75
N GLY A 71 7.86 9.18 5.89
CA GLY A 71 7.21 8.91 7.17
C GLY A 71 7.43 7.50 7.71
N GLY A 72 6.37 6.95 8.31
CA GLY A 72 6.37 5.67 9.01
C GLY A 72 6.81 5.80 10.46
N TYR A 73 7.26 4.67 11.02
CA TYR A 73 7.78 4.56 12.38
C TYR A 73 9.26 4.32 12.42
N GLY A 74 9.97 5.11 13.22
CA GLY A 74 11.37 4.89 13.54
C GLY A 74 11.58 3.96 14.73
N LYS A 75 12.75 4.06 15.36
CA LYS A 75 13.04 3.39 16.63
C LYS A 75 12.02 3.79 17.71
N PHE A 76 11.75 2.89 18.65
CA PHE A 76 10.81 3.09 19.76
C PHE A 76 9.37 3.42 19.33
N ASN A 77 8.97 3.00 18.12
CA ASN A 77 7.62 3.20 17.59
C ASN A 77 7.20 4.68 17.46
N HIS A 78 8.17 5.59 17.28
CA HIS A 78 7.90 7.01 17.09
C HIS A 78 7.56 7.31 15.63
N CYS A 79 6.43 7.97 15.37
CA CYS A 79 6.11 8.51 14.05
C CYS A 79 7.22 9.48 13.61
N VAL A 80 7.67 9.39 12.36
CA VAL A 80 8.68 10.30 11.81
C VAL A 80 8.10 11.13 10.67
N SER A 81 8.58 12.37 10.51
CA SER A 81 8.25 13.25 9.37
C SER A 81 9.34 13.25 8.30
N THR A 82 10.46 12.60 8.58
CA THR A 82 11.63 12.61 7.71
C THR A 82 11.36 11.86 6.41
N CYS A 83 11.98 12.34 5.34
CA CYS A 83 11.87 11.75 4.01
C CYS A 83 13.27 11.52 3.43
N GLU A 84 13.42 10.49 2.61
CA GLU A 84 14.69 10.15 1.95
C GLU A 84 14.43 9.78 0.48
N LEU A 85 15.36 10.15 -0.40
CA LEU A 85 15.34 9.81 -1.82
C LEU A 85 16.42 8.76 -2.10
N TYR A 86 16.00 7.59 -2.56
CA TYR A 86 16.91 6.58 -3.09
C TYR A 86 17.13 6.79 -4.58
N ASP A 87 18.39 6.88 -4.98
CA ASP A 87 18.79 6.84 -6.37
C ASP A 87 19.29 5.44 -6.73
N PRO A 88 18.52 4.67 -7.52
CA PRO A 88 18.91 3.31 -7.90
C PRO A 88 20.10 3.27 -8.86
N THR A 89 20.43 4.37 -9.55
CA THR A 89 21.56 4.41 -10.49
C THR A 89 22.89 4.50 -9.75
N SER A 90 22.94 5.33 -8.71
CA SER A 90 24.12 5.52 -7.87
C SER A 90 24.14 4.64 -6.62
N ASN A 91 23.05 3.92 -6.33
CA ASN A 91 22.83 3.15 -5.10
C ASN A 91 23.11 4.01 -3.85
N LYS A 92 22.53 5.21 -3.80
CA LYS A 92 22.73 6.18 -2.70
C LYS A 92 21.39 6.74 -2.22
N TRP A 93 21.37 7.11 -0.95
CA TRP A 93 20.30 7.86 -0.33
C TRP A 93 20.67 9.33 -0.22
N PHE A 94 19.70 10.20 -0.46
CA PHE A 94 19.81 11.63 -0.30
C PHE A 94 18.70 12.12 0.65
N PRO A 95 18.98 13.12 1.51
CA PRO A 95 17.93 13.72 2.33
C PRO A 95 16.90 14.42 1.45
N ALA A 96 15.61 14.22 1.75
CA ALA A 96 14.53 15.01 1.21
C ALA A 96 13.94 15.90 2.32
N SER A 97 13.27 16.98 1.93
CA SER A 97 12.58 17.84 2.91
C SER A 97 11.58 17.03 3.73
N ASN A 98 11.43 17.38 5.00
CA ASN A 98 10.51 16.69 5.90
C ASN A 98 9.07 17.15 5.67
N MET A 99 8.11 16.26 5.92
CA MET A 99 6.69 16.63 6.04
C MET A 99 6.49 17.56 7.23
N SER A 100 5.42 18.36 7.24
CA SER A 100 5.10 19.24 8.37
C SER A 100 4.70 18.46 9.64
N LEU A 101 4.12 17.26 9.47
CA LEU A 101 3.75 16.38 10.57
C LEU A 101 4.40 15.00 10.45
N PRO A 102 4.84 14.39 11.56
CA PRO A 102 5.23 13.00 11.57
C PRO A 102 3.99 12.12 11.40
N ARG A 103 4.00 11.21 10.42
CA ARG A 103 2.82 10.37 10.14
C ARG A 103 3.20 8.96 9.68
N THR A 104 2.29 8.05 9.92
CA THR A 104 2.36 6.63 9.57
C THR A 104 0.96 6.12 9.18
N ALA A 105 0.89 4.98 8.50
CA ALA A 105 -0.35 4.46 7.90
C ALA A 105 -1.10 5.49 7.03
N HIS A 106 -0.35 6.47 6.52
CA HIS A 106 -0.76 7.39 5.47
C HIS A 106 -0.57 6.74 4.12
N THR A 107 -1.16 7.34 3.08
CA THR A 107 -0.88 6.97 1.70
C THR A 107 -0.05 8.04 1.02
N ALA A 108 0.73 7.65 0.00
CA ALA A 108 1.42 8.55 -0.90
C ALA A 108 1.04 8.18 -2.34
N THR A 109 0.53 9.14 -3.09
CA THR A 109 0.06 8.96 -4.46
C THR A 109 0.87 9.85 -5.39
N LEU A 110 1.60 9.26 -6.35
CA LEU A 110 2.21 10.02 -7.43
C LEU A 110 1.11 10.58 -8.33
N LEU A 111 1.06 11.89 -8.50
CA LEU A 111 0.11 12.57 -9.38
C LEU A 111 0.66 12.65 -10.81
N SER A 112 -0.23 12.86 -11.78
CA SER A 112 0.13 13.10 -13.18
C SER A 112 1.04 14.33 -13.39
N THR A 113 1.03 15.27 -12.43
CA THR A 113 1.93 16.43 -12.40
C THR A 113 3.37 16.09 -11.99
N GLY A 114 3.64 14.86 -11.56
CA GLY A 114 4.93 14.43 -11.01
C GLY A 114 5.11 14.73 -9.52
N LYS A 115 4.17 15.45 -8.88
CA LYS A 115 4.15 15.67 -7.43
C LYS A 115 3.61 14.45 -6.69
N VAL A 116 3.97 14.30 -5.42
CA VAL A 116 3.47 13.21 -4.56
C VAL A 116 2.50 13.79 -3.54
N LEU A 117 1.24 13.34 -3.57
CA LEU A 117 0.23 13.67 -2.57
C LEU A 117 0.32 12.69 -1.41
N VAL A 118 0.59 13.19 -0.21
CA VAL A 118 0.49 12.44 1.03
C VAL A 118 -0.84 12.77 1.71
N THR A 119 -1.58 11.74 2.12
CA THR A 119 -2.92 11.90 2.73
C THR A 119 -3.07 11.11 4.02
N GLY A 120 -3.64 11.76 5.03
CA GLY A 120 -4.04 11.14 6.29
C GLY A 120 -2.89 10.46 7.03
N GLY A 121 -3.16 9.27 7.57
CA GLY A 121 -2.33 8.60 8.55
C GLY A 121 -2.59 9.12 9.96
N TYR A 122 -1.68 8.81 10.87
CA TYR A 122 -1.79 9.26 12.25
C TYR A 122 -0.46 9.68 12.84
N ILE A 123 -0.57 10.56 13.84
CA ILE A 123 0.53 11.19 14.56
C ILE A 123 0.68 10.53 15.95
N PRO A 124 1.67 10.91 16.78
CA PRO A 124 1.83 10.35 18.13
C PRO A 124 0.52 10.38 18.94
N GLY A 125 0.27 9.31 19.70
CA GLY A 125 -1.01 9.12 20.41
C GLY A 125 -2.10 8.43 19.57
N PHE A 126 -1.77 7.86 18.41
CA PHE A 126 -2.71 7.17 17.51
C PHE A 126 -3.82 8.09 16.93
N GLN A 127 -3.57 9.41 16.98
CA GLN A 127 -4.49 10.44 16.51
C GLN A 127 -4.48 10.52 14.99
N GLY A 128 -5.60 10.13 14.37
CA GLY A 128 -5.80 10.27 12.92
C GLY A 128 -5.79 11.73 12.49
N VAL A 129 -5.25 12.02 11.30
CA VAL A 129 -5.25 13.37 10.73
C VAL A 129 -5.98 13.40 9.38
N SER A 130 -6.61 14.54 9.08
CA SER A 130 -7.21 14.82 7.77
C SER A 130 -6.29 15.63 6.85
N SER A 131 -5.15 16.07 7.38
CA SER A 131 -4.20 16.92 6.65
C SER A 131 -3.54 16.18 5.51
N CYS A 132 -3.34 16.90 4.41
CA CYS A 132 -2.68 16.41 3.21
C CYS A 132 -1.57 17.38 2.79
N GLU A 133 -0.53 16.86 2.16
CA GLU A 133 0.62 17.64 1.71
C GLU A 133 1.09 17.17 0.33
N LEU A 134 1.57 18.10 -0.49
CA LEU A 134 2.15 17.84 -1.81
C LEU A 134 3.66 18.01 -1.75
N TYR A 135 4.39 16.95 -2.07
CA TYR A 135 5.82 17.01 -2.33
C TYR A 135 6.10 17.31 -3.79
N ASP A 136 6.90 18.35 -4.02
CA ASP A 136 7.44 18.67 -5.32
C ASP A 136 8.89 18.16 -5.43
N PRO A 137 9.17 17.11 -6.21
CA PRO A 137 10.51 16.55 -6.33
C PRO A 137 11.49 17.47 -7.09
N THR A 138 11.00 18.46 -7.83
CA THR A 138 11.86 19.40 -8.58
C THR A 138 12.46 20.46 -7.66
N SER A 139 11.66 20.96 -6.71
CA SER A 139 12.08 21.96 -5.74
C SER A 139 12.49 21.36 -4.39
N ASN A 140 12.28 20.05 -4.19
CA ASN A 140 12.46 19.35 -2.92
C ASN A 140 11.71 20.06 -1.78
N LYS A 141 10.44 20.41 -1.99
CA LYS A 141 9.61 21.13 -1.00
C LYS A 141 8.27 20.47 -0.83
N TRP A 142 7.75 20.56 0.41
CA TRP A 142 6.36 20.24 0.73
C TRP A 142 5.52 21.52 0.72
N THR A 143 4.28 21.39 0.25
CA THR A 143 3.27 22.45 0.29
C THR A 143 1.96 21.88 0.83
N PRO A 144 1.19 22.65 1.62
CA PRO A 144 -0.13 22.18 2.08
C PRO A 144 -1.06 21.87 0.90
N ALA A 145 -1.76 20.75 0.98
CA ALA A 145 -2.88 20.43 0.10
C ALA A 145 -4.20 20.69 0.85
N GLY A 146 -5.33 20.70 0.15
CA GLY A 146 -6.64 20.70 0.80
C GLY A 146 -6.76 19.56 1.82
N ASN A 147 -7.49 19.78 2.91
CA ASN A 147 -7.74 18.76 3.92
C ASN A 147 -8.96 17.91 3.55
N MET A 148 -8.92 16.62 3.89
CA MET A 148 -10.10 15.75 3.85
C MET A 148 -11.15 16.24 4.87
N SER A 149 -12.42 15.91 4.64
CA SER A 149 -13.50 16.18 5.59
C SER A 149 -13.36 15.36 6.87
N PHE A 150 -12.82 14.14 6.75
CA PHE A 150 -12.60 13.23 7.87
C PHE A 150 -11.12 12.92 8.04
N SER A 151 -10.67 12.73 9.28
CA SER A 151 -9.37 12.14 9.52
C SER A 151 -9.39 10.66 9.11
N ARG A 152 -8.29 10.16 8.54
CA ARG A 152 -8.23 8.78 8.06
C ARG A 152 -6.85 8.19 8.30
N LYS A 153 -6.81 6.98 8.86
CA LYS A 153 -5.62 6.12 8.92
C LYS A 153 -5.95 4.73 8.41
N PHE A 154 -4.98 4.02 7.83
CA PHE A 154 -5.21 2.69 7.22
C PHE A 154 -6.26 2.70 6.09
N HIS A 155 -6.48 3.85 5.45
CA HIS A 155 -7.27 3.99 4.24
C HIS A 155 -6.44 3.68 2.99
N THR A 156 -7.09 3.59 1.85
CA THR A 156 -6.43 3.50 0.54
C THR A 156 -6.63 4.79 -0.24
N ALA A 157 -5.66 5.13 -1.11
CA ALA A 157 -5.75 6.23 -2.06
C ALA A 157 -5.43 5.70 -3.46
N THR A 158 -6.30 5.99 -4.43
CA THR A 158 -6.17 5.51 -5.82
C THR A 158 -6.17 6.70 -6.77
N LEU A 159 -5.10 6.87 -7.54
CA LEU A 159 -5.10 7.81 -8.67
C LEU A 159 -6.03 7.27 -9.75
N LEU A 160 -7.04 8.06 -10.13
CA LEU A 160 -7.97 7.74 -11.20
C LEU A 160 -7.43 8.21 -12.54
N SER A 161 -7.97 7.64 -13.63
CA SER A 161 -7.63 8.07 -15.01
C SER A 161 -7.94 9.54 -15.30
N SER A 162 -8.81 10.17 -14.50
CA SER A 162 -9.11 11.61 -14.57
C SER A 162 -8.01 12.49 -13.95
N GLY A 163 -7.01 11.91 -13.28
CA GLY A 163 -6.00 12.62 -12.50
C GLY A 163 -6.43 12.94 -11.06
N LYS A 164 -7.70 12.69 -10.69
CA LYS A 164 -8.20 12.82 -9.31
C LYS A 164 -7.74 11.66 -8.44
N VAL A 165 -7.68 11.86 -7.12
CA VAL A 165 -7.34 10.78 -6.17
C VAL A 165 -8.57 10.42 -5.35
N LEU A 166 -9.01 9.17 -5.43
CA LEU A 166 -10.06 8.61 -4.60
C LEU A 166 -9.46 8.07 -3.30
N VAL A 167 -9.94 8.55 -2.16
CA VAL A 167 -9.69 7.94 -0.84
C VAL A 167 -10.93 7.23 -0.35
N THR A 168 -10.73 6.06 0.26
CA THR A 168 -11.84 5.20 0.69
C THR A 168 -11.56 4.61 2.05
N GLY A 169 -12.54 4.68 2.95
CA GLY A 169 -12.50 4.04 4.26
C GLY A 169 -11.38 4.53 5.17
N GLY A 170 -10.83 3.60 5.95
CA GLY A 170 -9.90 3.86 7.05
C GLY A 170 -10.60 3.99 8.39
N TYR A 171 -9.82 4.33 9.42
CA TYR A 171 -10.33 4.70 10.74
C TYR A 171 -10.27 6.20 10.95
N GLU A 172 -11.34 6.78 11.48
CA GLU A 172 -11.36 8.18 11.91
C GLU A 172 -10.74 8.32 13.30
N VAL A 173 -11.43 7.78 14.30
CA VAL A 173 -11.03 7.75 15.72
C VAL A 173 -10.88 6.30 16.16
N GLU A 174 -9.85 5.99 16.95
CA GLU A 174 -9.61 4.64 17.49
C GLU A 174 -9.74 3.52 16.42
N ILE A 175 -10.76 2.66 16.55
CA ILE A 175 -11.10 1.53 15.68
C ILE A 175 -12.40 1.73 14.88
N TRP A 176 -12.96 2.95 14.84
CA TRP A 176 -14.19 3.24 14.10
C TRP A 176 -13.93 3.28 12.59
N GLN A 177 -14.27 2.18 11.91
CA GLN A 177 -14.12 2.02 10.48
C GLN A 177 -15.13 2.86 9.72
N MET A 178 -14.70 3.43 8.60
CA MET A 178 -15.53 4.28 7.76
C MET A 178 -15.89 3.60 6.45
N SER A 179 -17.11 3.82 5.97
CA SER A 179 -17.53 3.53 4.60
C SER A 179 -17.35 4.75 3.67
N SER A 180 -17.15 5.93 4.26
CA SER A 180 -17.10 7.19 3.52
C SER A 180 -15.89 7.28 2.60
N CYS A 181 -16.07 8.00 1.50
CA CYS A 181 -15.09 8.16 0.45
C CYS A 181 -15.04 9.62 -0.03
N GLU A 182 -13.86 10.06 -0.46
CA GLU A 182 -13.65 11.43 -0.92
C GLU A 182 -12.77 11.45 -2.17
N LEU A 183 -12.98 12.46 -3.04
CA LEU A 183 -12.17 12.72 -4.22
C LEU A 183 -11.37 14.00 -4.04
N TYR A 184 -10.05 13.90 -4.19
CA TYR A 184 -9.16 15.04 -4.33
C TYR A 184 -9.04 15.44 -5.79
N ASP A 185 -9.27 16.73 -6.05
CA ASP A 185 -9.02 17.35 -7.34
C ASP A 185 -7.72 18.17 -7.28
N PRO A 186 -6.63 17.72 -7.93
CA PRO A 186 -5.35 18.43 -7.91
C PRO A 186 -5.38 19.78 -8.63
N THR A 187 -6.36 20.02 -9.51
CA THR A 187 -6.48 21.30 -10.24
C THR A 187 -7.01 22.41 -9.33
N SER A 188 -7.99 22.06 -8.50
CA SER A 188 -8.61 22.99 -7.55
C SER A 188 -8.00 22.95 -6.15
N ASN A 189 -7.16 21.94 -5.88
CA ASN A 189 -6.61 21.62 -4.57
C ASN A 189 -7.70 21.43 -3.49
N LYS A 190 -8.80 20.79 -3.85
CA LYS A 190 -9.96 20.57 -2.96
C LYS A 190 -10.38 19.11 -2.91
N TRP A 191 -10.98 18.75 -1.77
CA TRP A 191 -11.67 17.48 -1.58
C TRP A 191 -13.17 17.66 -1.78
N SER A 192 -13.82 16.59 -2.24
CA SER A 192 -15.27 16.50 -2.37
C SER A 192 -15.72 15.11 -1.96
N GLY A 193 -16.80 15.03 -1.18
CA GLY A 193 -17.42 13.74 -0.83
C GLY A 193 -17.96 13.03 -2.06
N VAL A 194 -17.84 11.70 -2.07
CA VAL A 194 -18.53 10.84 -3.04
C VAL A 194 -19.42 9.86 -2.29
N GLY A 195 -20.19 9.03 -3.01
CA GLY A 195 -21.00 8.00 -2.37
C GLY A 195 -20.18 7.08 -1.47
N ASP A 196 -20.84 6.45 -0.51
CA ASP A 196 -20.19 5.55 0.45
C ASP A 196 -20.08 4.12 -0.10
N MET A 197 -19.06 3.39 0.37
CA MET A 197 -18.97 1.93 0.19
C MET A 197 -20.14 1.20 0.85
N SER A 198 -20.39 -0.04 0.45
CA SER A 198 -21.47 -0.83 1.07
C SER A 198 -21.18 -1.17 2.53
N LEU A 199 -19.91 -1.19 2.92
CA LEU A 199 -19.44 -1.45 4.27
C LEU A 199 -18.28 -0.54 4.67
N SER A 200 -18.16 -0.35 5.97
CA SER A 200 -17.00 0.26 6.58
C SER A 200 -15.78 -0.64 6.45
N ARG A 201 -14.63 -0.07 6.05
CA ARG A 201 -13.42 -0.84 5.78
C ARG A 201 -12.18 -0.07 6.22
N ALA A 202 -11.18 -0.77 6.71
CA ALA A 202 -9.83 -0.27 6.94
C ALA A 202 -8.82 -1.40 6.76
N SER A 203 -7.58 -1.07 6.37
CA SER A 203 -6.58 -2.08 5.96
C SER A 203 -7.09 -3.01 4.84
N HIS A 204 -8.03 -2.51 4.03
CA HIS A 204 -8.47 -3.11 2.78
C HIS A 204 -7.52 -2.76 1.64
N SER A 205 -7.76 -3.33 0.46
CA SER A 205 -7.05 -2.94 -0.76
C SER A 205 -8.00 -2.27 -1.77
N ALA A 206 -7.47 -1.33 -2.55
CA ALA A 206 -8.15 -0.70 -3.67
C ALA A 206 -7.29 -0.81 -4.93
N THR A 207 -7.88 -1.24 -6.04
CA THR A 207 -7.19 -1.47 -7.31
C THR A 207 -7.94 -0.77 -8.44
N LEU A 208 -7.26 0.15 -9.14
CA LEU A 208 -7.77 0.71 -10.40
C LEU A 208 -7.75 -0.37 -11.47
N LEU A 209 -8.91 -0.65 -12.06
CA LEU A 209 -9.08 -1.63 -13.14
C LEU A 209 -8.84 -0.98 -14.50
N PRO A 210 -8.55 -1.78 -15.56
CA PRO A 210 -8.43 -1.28 -16.93
C PRO A 210 -9.67 -0.53 -17.44
N SER A 211 -10.85 -0.83 -16.89
CA SER A 211 -12.10 -0.12 -17.20
C SER A 211 -12.18 1.30 -16.63
N GLY A 212 -11.24 1.69 -15.77
CA GLY A 212 -11.25 2.94 -15.01
C GLY A 212 -12.04 2.87 -13.69
N LYS A 213 -12.70 1.74 -13.39
CA LYS A 213 -13.37 1.51 -12.11
C LYS A 213 -12.38 1.13 -11.01
N VAL A 214 -12.73 1.34 -9.75
CA VAL A 214 -11.89 0.96 -8.60
C VAL A 214 -12.53 -0.19 -7.85
N LEU A 215 -11.85 -1.34 -7.82
CA LEU A 215 -12.24 -2.49 -7.01
C LEU A 215 -11.70 -2.33 -5.59
N VAL A 216 -12.56 -2.37 -4.58
CA VAL A 216 -12.22 -2.32 -3.16
C VAL A 216 -12.52 -3.66 -2.50
N THR A 217 -11.57 -4.23 -1.76
CA THR A 217 -11.65 -5.62 -1.25
C THR A 217 -11.24 -5.73 0.22
N GLY A 218 -12.05 -6.42 1.01
CA GLY A 218 -11.76 -6.79 2.41
C GLY A 218 -11.77 -5.65 3.42
N GLY A 219 -11.02 -5.82 4.53
CA GLY A 219 -10.77 -4.77 5.54
C GLY A 219 -11.90 -4.45 6.53
N ASP A 220 -12.95 -5.27 6.62
CA ASP A 220 -14.00 -5.11 7.64
C ASP A 220 -13.60 -5.87 8.93
N MET A 221 -13.85 -5.31 10.13
CA MET A 221 -13.50 -5.94 11.43
C MET A 221 -14.51 -7.04 11.83
N SER A 222 -14.97 -7.84 10.87
CA SER A 222 -15.86 -8.97 11.11
C SER A 222 -15.64 -10.08 10.08
N SER A 223 -16.48 -11.12 10.12
CA SER A 223 -16.50 -12.16 9.08
C SER A 223 -16.83 -11.62 7.68
N ARG A 224 -17.26 -10.36 7.56
CA ARG A 224 -17.63 -9.71 6.29
C ARG A 224 -16.44 -9.13 5.53
N ALA A 225 -15.21 -9.30 6.03
CA ALA A 225 -13.98 -8.94 5.32
C ALA A 225 -13.71 -9.77 4.04
N MET A 226 -14.66 -10.62 3.62
CA MET A 226 -14.63 -11.31 2.31
C MET A 226 -15.29 -10.48 1.20
N THR A 227 -16.04 -9.43 1.55
CA THR A 227 -16.82 -8.64 0.60
C THR A 227 -15.95 -7.70 -0.24
N SER A 228 -16.48 -7.32 -1.41
CA SER A 228 -15.86 -6.32 -2.28
C SER A 228 -16.89 -5.39 -2.91
N ASP A 229 -16.44 -4.17 -3.20
CA ASP A 229 -17.22 -3.10 -3.83
C ASP A 229 -16.49 -2.58 -5.08
N LEU A 230 -17.26 -2.04 -6.03
CA LEU A 230 -16.76 -1.45 -7.26
C LEU A 230 -17.27 -0.03 -7.39
N TYR A 231 -16.33 0.93 -7.43
CA TYR A 231 -16.62 2.34 -7.69
C TYR A 231 -16.50 2.65 -9.18
N ASP A 232 -17.55 3.23 -9.75
CA ASP A 232 -17.54 3.79 -11.10
C ASP A 232 -17.39 5.32 -11.02
N PRO A 233 -16.20 5.86 -11.38
CA PRO A 233 -15.97 7.31 -11.33
C PRO A 233 -16.72 8.10 -12.40
N ARG A 234 -17.24 7.46 -13.45
CA ARG A 234 -18.04 8.15 -14.49
C ARG A 234 -19.45 8.45 -13.99
N SER A 235 -20.06 7.48 -13.30
CA SER A 235 -21.38 7.66 -12.71
C SER A 235 -21.38 8.13 -11.26
N ASN A 236 -20.21 8.15 -10.61
CA ASN A 236 -20.06 8.40 -9.18
C ASN A 236 -20.91 7.45 -8.31
N LYS A 237 -20.89 6.15 -8.63
CA LYS A 237 -21.73 5.14 -7.96
C LYS A 237 -20.90 3.94 -7.51
N TRP A 238 -21.34 3.34 -6.42
CA TRP A 238 -20.85 2.08 -5.90
C TRP A 238 -21.77 0.93 -6.27
N SER A 239 -21.20 -0.26 -6.41
CA SER A 239 -21.90 -1.52 -6.64
C SER A 239 -21.16 -2.66 -5.95
N ILE A 240 -21.87 -3.72 -5.56
CA ILE A 240 -21.26 -4.90 -4.95
C ILE A 240 -20.49 -5.69 -6.03
N ALA A 241 -19.28 -6.13 -5.72
CA ALA A 241 -18.38 -6.85 -6.64
C ALA A 241 -18.20 -8.35 -6.28
N GLY A 242 -19.14 -8.91 -5.52
CA GLY A 242 -19.08 -10.28 -5.03
C GLY A 242 -18.13 -10.46 -3.85
N ASN A 243 -17.86 -11.73 -3.51
CA ASN A 243 -17.08 -12.08 -2.33
C ASN A 243 -15.89 -12.98 -2.69
N MET A 244 -14.76 -12.72 -2.03
CA MET A 244 -13.61 -13.63 -1.98
C MET A 244 -13.98 -14.92 -1.23
N SER A 245 -13.19 -15.98 -1.40
CA SER A 245 -13.43 -17.26 -0.70
C SER A 245 -13.10 -17.22 0.80
N SER A 246 -12.35 -16.21 1.26
CA SER A 246 -12.01 -16.02 2.68
C SER A 246 -12.07 -14.56 3.06
N ALA A 247 -12.38 -14.28 4.32
CA ALA A 247 -12.33 -12.94 4.88
C ALA A 247 -10.88 -12.52 5.13
N ARG A 248 -10.49 -11.32 4.68
CA ARG A 248 -9.10 -10.86 4.70
C ARG A 248 -8.99 -9.39 5.12
N VAL A 249 -8.00 -9.12 5.97
CA VAL A 249 -7.49 -7.79 6.32
C VAL A 249 -5.97 -7.81 6.13
N SER A 250 -5.37 -6.68 5.73
CA SER A 250 -3.91 -6.56 5.49
C SER A 250 -3.38 -7.56 4.45
N HIS A 251 -4.22 -7.91 3.47
CA HIS A 251 -3.84 -8.65 2.26
C HIS A 251 -3.25 -7.72 1.20
N THR A 252 -2.75 -8.32 0.12
CA THR A 252 -2.37 -7.58 -1.09
C THR A 252 -3.40 -7.81 -2.19
N ALA A 253 -3.59 -6.81 -3.06
CA ALA A 253 -4.33 -6.97 -4.31
C ALA A 253 -3.44 -6.43 -5.45
N THR A 254 -3.18 -7.27 -6.44
CA THR A 254 -2.27 -6.99 -7.56
C THR A 254 -3.04 -7.10 -8.86
N LEU A 255 -3.13 -6.00 -9.61
CA LEU A 255 -3.62 -6.03 -10.99
C LEU A 255 -2.61 -6.80 -11.85
N LEU A 256 -3.06 -7.87 -12.50
CA LEU A 256 -2.27 -8.74 -13.38
C LEU A 256 -2.26 -8.21 -14.81
N SER A 257 -1.33 -8.70 -15.64
CA SER A 257 -1.25 -8.34 -17.07
C SER A 257 -2.51 -8.74 -17.84
N SER A 258 -3.17 -9.81 -17.40
CA SER A 258 -4.47 -10.25 -17.91
C SER A 258 -5.63 -9.28 -17.63
N GLY A 259 -5.42 -8.26 -16.80
CA GLY A 259 -6.46 -7.34 -16.32
C GLY A 259 -7.27 -7.86 -15.12
N LYS A 260 -7.03 -9.09 -14.68
CA LYS A 260 -7.60 -9.66 -13.45
C LYS A 260 -6.88 -9.15 -12.21
N VAL A 261 -7.49 -9.27 -11.04
CA VAL A 261 -6.89 -8.86 -9.76
C VAL A 261 -6.62 -10.07 -8.89
N LEU A 262 -5.35 -10.36 -8.59
CA LEU A 262 -4.95 -11.37 -7.63
C LEU A 262 -5.01 -10.78 -6.22
N VAL A 263 -5.79 -11.39 -5.33
CA VAL A 263 -5.80 -11.10 -3.91
C VAL A 263 -5.13 -12.23 -3.14
N ALA A 264 -4.11 -11.89 -2.35
CA ALA A 264 -3.27 -12.87 -1.66
C ALA A 264 -3.09 -12.57 -0.17
N GLY A 265 -3.18 -13.62 0.64
CA GLY A 265 -2.90 -13.60 2.07
C GLY A 265 -3.83 -12.72 2.90
N GLY A 266 -3.25 -11.92 3.80
CA GLY A 266 -3.95 -11.21 4.87
C GLY A 266 -4.17 -12.10 6.09
N TYR A 267 -5.04 -11.69 6.99
CA TYR A 267 -5.53 -12.53 8.08
C TYR A 267 -7.05 -12.35 8.22
N ASN A 268 -7.71 -13.34 8.82
CA ASN A 268 -9.12 -13.22 9.19
C ASN A 268 -9.22 -12.53 10.55
N TRP A 269 -10.04 -11.49 10.68
CA TRP A 269 -10.23 -10.78 11.94
C TRP A 269 -10.68 -11.69 13.09
N ASN A 270 -11.47 -12.73 12.82
CA ASN A 270 -11.91 -13.69 13.83
C ASN A 270 -10.82 -14.73 14.20
N SER A 271 -9.64 -14.65 13.59
CA SER A 271 -8.51 -15.55 13.83
C SER A 271 -7.20 -14.75 13.83
N ILE A 272 -7.18 -13.70 14.66
CA ILE A 272 -6.04 -12.79 14.82
C ILE A 272 -4.77 -13.60 15.13
N GLY A 273 -3.68 -13.30 14.42
CA GLY A 273 -2.39 -13.98 14.58
C GLY A 273 -2.18 -15.17 13.65
N SER A 274 -3.21 -15.61 12.91
CA SER A 274 -3.07 -16.61 11.84
C SER A 274 -3.19 -15.96 10.47
N GLY A 275 -2.05 -15.77 9.81
CA GLY A 275 -2.03 -15.31 8.43
C GLY A 275 -2.73 -16.31 7.49
N LEU A 276 -3.10 -15.86 6.31
CA LEU A 276 -3.67 -16.69 5.25
C LEU A 276 -2.61 -16.97 4.19
N SER A 277 -2.61 -18.18 3.64
CA SER A 277 -1.85 -18.52 2.44
C SER A 277 -2.73 -18.56 1.19
N THR A 278 -4.05 -18.59 1.36
CA THR A 278 -5.02 -18.67 0.26
C THR A 278 -4.98 -17.43 -0.63
N CYS A 279 -5.26 -17.63 -1.92
CA CYS A 279 -5.40 -16.57 -2.90
C CYS A 279 -6.73 -16.69 -3.67
N ASP A 280 -7.24 -15.56 -4.12
CA ASP A 280 -8.41 -15.45 -4.99
C ASP A 280 -8.09 -14.53 -6.16
N VAL A 281 -8.74 -14.73 -7.30
CA VAL A 281 -8.66 -13.85 -8.46
C VAL A 281 -10.04 -13.29 -8.77
N TYR A 282 -10.12 -11.97 -8.92
CA TYR A 282 -11.28 -11.28 -9.47
C TYR A 282 -11.13 -11.08 -10.96
N ASP A 283 -12.10 -11.55 -11.72
CA ASP A 283 -12.22 -11.29 -13.15
C ASP A 283 -13.20 -10.14 -13.40
N PRO A 284 -12.72 -8.95 -13.83
CA PRO A 284 -13.58 -7.80 -14.04
C PRO A 284 -14.50 -7.93 -15.26
N THR A 285 -14.23 -8.85 -16.19
CA THR A 285 -15.06 -9.06 -17.38
C THR A 285 -16.32 -9.85 -17.03
N SER A 286 -16.19 -10.86 -16.17
CA SER A 286 -17.30 -11.69 -15.70
C SER A 286 -17.86 -11.26 -14.34
N THR A 287 -17.20 -10.32 -13.65
CA THR A 287 -17.53 -9.86 -12.29
C THR A 287 -17.58 -11.00 -11.27
N ARG A 288 -16.66 -11.95 -11.40
CA ARG A 288 -16.63 -13.17 -10.58
C ARG A 288 -15.29 -13.34 -9.87
N TRP A 289 -15.39 -13.93 -8.69
CA TRP A 289 -14.25 -14.41 -7.92
C TRP A 289 -13.99 -15.89 -8.19
N SER A 290 -12.73 -16.29 -8.19
CA SER A 290 -12.31 -17.68 -8.29
C SER A 290 -11.13 -17.94 -7.38
N ARG A 291 -11.17 -19.04 -6.63
CA ARG A 291 -10.03 -19.47 -5.82
C ARG A 291 -8.92 -19.98 -6.73
N VAL A 292 -7.68 -19.62 -6.43
CA VAL A 292 -6.49 -20.09 -7.15
C VAL A 292 -5.51 -20.79 -6.20
N GLY A 293 -4.33 -21.16 -6.70
CA GLY A 293 -3.28 -21.77 -5.90
C GLY A 293 -2.94 -20.96 -4.64
N ASN A 294 -2.56 -21.66 -3.57
CA ASN A 294 -2.15 -21.01 -2.33
C ASN A 294 -0.67 -20.62 -2.38
N MET A 295 -0.31 -19.66 -1.54
CA MET A 295 1.08 -19.42 -1.19
C MET A 295 1.66 -20.55 -0.33
N SER A 296 2.98 -20.73 -0.33
CA SER A 296 3.61 -21.77 0.51
C SER A 296 3.58 -21.43 1.99
N LEU A 297 3.57 -20.13 2.33
CA LEU A 297 3.48 -19.63 3.69
C LEU A 297 2.23 -18.78 3.89
N THR A 298 1.76 -18.72 5.13
CA THR A 298 0.77 -17.74 5.56
C THR A 298 1.40 -16.36 5.65
N ARG A 299 0.73 -15.34 5.11
CA ARG A 299 1.29 -13.97 5.03
C ARG A 299 0.25 -12.91 5.29
N SER A 300 0.59 -11.92 6.12
CA SER A 300 -0.17 -10.68 6.32
C SER A 300 0.78 -9.50 6.40
N SER A 301 0.35 -8.30 5.98
CA SER A 301 1.24 -7.12 5.95
C SER A 301 2.52 -7.34 5.11
N HIS A 302 2.40 -8.19 4.09
CA HIS A 302 3.41 -8.47 3.07
C HIS A 302 3.22 -7.53 1.87
N THR A 303 4.11 -7.64 0.88
CA THR A 303 3.94 -6.96 -0.42
C THR A 303 3.85 -7.99 -1.54
N ALA A 304 3.11 -7.65 -2.60
CA ALA A 304 3.01 -8.43 -3.83
C ALA A 304 3.22 -7.48 -5.02
N THR A 305 4.26 -7.72 -5.81
CA THR A 305 4.68 -6.86 -6.92
C THR A 305 4.57 -7.63 -8.23
N LEU A 306 3.74 -7.15 -9.17
CA LEU A 306 3.75 -7.65 -10.54
C LEU A 306 5.07 -7.27 -11.21
N LEU A 307 5.76 -8.25 -11.77
CA LEU A 307 7.00 -8.06 -12.52
C LEU A 307 6.70 -7.92 -14.01
N SER A 308 7.64 -7.36 -14.77
CA SER A 308 7.56 -7.25 -16.24
C SER A 308 7.44 -8.60 -16.94
N SER A 309 7.81 -9.70 -16.28
CA SER A 309 7.64 -11.07 -16.78
C SER A 309 6.22 -11.61 -16.65
N GLY A 310 5.29 -10.86 -16.05
CA GLY A 310 3.94 -11.34 -15.71
C GLY A 310 3.86 -12.12 -14.40
N LYS A 311 5.00 -12.42 -13.76
CA LYS A 311 5.04 -13.10 -12.46
C LYS A 311 4.78 -12.14 -11.30
N VAL A 312 4.23 -12.62 -10.20
CA VAL A 312 4.01 -11.86 -8.98
C VAL A 312 5.06 -12.25 -7.94
N LEU A 313 5.88 -11.28 -7.53
CA LEU A 313 6.84 -11.42 -6.43
C LEU A 313 6.14 -11.06 -5.11
N VAL A 314 5.99 -12.05 -4.22
CA VAL A 314 5.49 -11.87 -2.86
C VAL A 314 6.66 -11.80 -1.90
N THR A 315 6.71 -10.80 -1.01
CA THR A 315 7.80 -10.65 -0.02
C THR A 315 7.29 -10.33 1.38
N GLY A 316 7.87 -10.99 2.38
CA GLY A 316 7.64 -10.75 3.81
C GLY A 316 6.27 -11.19 4.35
N GLY A 317 5.91 -10.64 5.52
CA GLY A 317 4.60 -10.79 6.18
C GLY A 317 4.35 -12.09 6.95
N ASN A 318 5.39 -12.84 7.32
CA ASN A 318 5.25 -13.97 8.23
C ASN A 318 5.45 -13.50 9.67
N TYR A 319 4.48 -13.80 10.56
CA TYR A 319 4.48 -13.38 11.97
C TYR A 319 5.38 -14.26 12.85
N ASN A 320 5.68 -15.50 12.41
CA ASN A 320 6.52 -16.44 13.13
C ASN A 320 7.96 -16.35 12.60
N ALA A 321 8.73 -15.46 13.21
CA ALA A 321 10.09 -15.09 12.81
C ALA A 321 11.18 -16.16 13.11
N ASP A 322 10.80 -17.37 13.53
CA ASP A 322 11.76 -18.40 13.96
C ASP A 322 12.14 -19.42 12.87
N SER A 323 11.58 -19.33 11.65
CA SER A 323 11.94 -20.24 10.57
C SER A 323 12.78 -19.56 9.48
N SER A 324 13.79 -20.28 9.01
CA SER A 324 14.57 -19.99 7.80
C SER A 324 13.76 -20.12 6.50
N ASP A 325 12.44 -19.96 6.58
CA ASP A 325 11.52 -20.21 5.48
C ASP A 325 11.64 -19.15 4.40
N SER A 326 11.21 -19.50 3.18
CA SER A 326 11.25 -18.61 2.02
C SER A 326 10.55 -17.26 2.30
N ILE A 327 11.34 -16.23 2.58
CA ILE A 327 10.86 -14.87 2.89
C ILE A 327 10.41 -14.10 1.65
N ALA A 328 10.59 -14.68 0.46
CA ALA A 328 10.02 -14.23 -0.79
C ALA A 328 9.64 -15.43 -1.67
N GLU A 329 8.57 -15.28 -2.44
CA GLU A 329 8.02 -16.31 -3.34
C GLU A 329 7.64 -15.67 -4.69
N LEU A 330 7.68 -16.45 -5.76
CA LEU A 330 7.40 -15.99 -7.12
C LEU A 330 6.33 -16.88 -7.75
N TYR A 331 5.20 -16.28 -8.14
CA TYR A 331 4.06 -16.98 -8.72
C TYR A 331 3.87 -16.59 -10.18
N ASN A 332 3.43 -17.53 -11.01
CA ASN A 332 2.91 -17.20 -12.33
C ASN A 332 1.52 -16.56 -12.18
N GLU A 333 1.15 -15.69 -13.11
CA GLU A 333 -0.23 -15.19 -13.24
C GLU A 333 -1.23 -16.28 -13.63
#